data_AF-A0A830B5M1-F1
#
_entry.id   AF-A0A830B5M1-F1
#
_cell.length_a   1.000
_cell.length_b   1.000
_cell.length_c   1.000
_cell.angle_alpha   90.00
_cell.angle_beta   90.00
_cell.angle_gamma   90.00
#
_symmetry.space_group_name_H-M   'P 1'
#
loop_
_entity.id
_entity.type
_entity.pdbx_description
1 polymer ?
#
loop_
_entity_poly.entity_id
_entity_poly.type
_entity_poly.pdbx_seq_one_letter_code
_entity_poly.pdbx_strand_id
1 'polypeptide(L)'
;MANTLLPVLTFLLLSGLGFAVREASWQQGACQIRNINAQDPSRSIQAEGGVTEFWDYQNQQFQCAGVSIRRHRIQPKGLLLPLYHNAPVLVYAVKGKGIFGIVNSGCAETFESSQQFGRSEEGRSQSFNDKHQKIEQLRQGEIAAVPAGAAHWAYNDGDQELVLVVFHDNGNYANQLDQNPRSFFLAGNPESGQSEENPESGQSEEQYRGSSRRGQQDQFGNNVFRGFEVQTLSEAFQIDEEAARKLQGQQDERGHIVTVERGLRVISPPEEYGRREGEEERYSGGRNGLEETSICSAKIRENLDKPSRADVYNPRAGRYTTVNSLTLPILSFLKLSAARGVLYKNGIMAPHWYLNAHSVIYVTRGESRMQIVNHRGQAVFDGSVREGQVIVVPQNFAAVKQAGEQGCEWVAFNTNGNAMINTLSGRTSAITGLPADVIANAYQISREEAVRLKSSRQETMIFGGRSRSERGRAASA
;
A
#
# COMPACT_ATOMS: atom_id res chain seq x y z
N MET A 1 50.50 41.36 -1.14
CA MET A 1 49.06 41.13 -0.86
C MET A 1 48.64 39.77 -1.43
N ALA A 2 49.13 38.67 -0.87
CA ALA A 2 48.84 37.32 -1.39
C ALA A 2 48.87 36.20 -0.32
N ASN A 3 48.76 36.53 0.97
CA ASN A 3 48.86 35.54 2.06
C ASN A 3 47.65 35.50 3.01
N THR A 4 46.52 36.14 2.66
CA THR A 4 45.33 36.18 3.51
C THR A 4 44.08 35.55 2.87
N LEU A 5 44.17 35.05 1.63
CA LEU A 5 43.03 34.46 0.92
C LEU A 5 42.87 32.95 1.13
N LEU A 6 43.93 32.24 1.56
CA LEU A 6 43.87 30.80 1.82
C LEU A 6 43.03 30.38 3.04
N PRO A 7 43.05 31.08 4.21
CA PRO A 7 42.32 30.63 5.39
C PRO A 7 40.81 30.93 5.31
N VAL A 8 40.38 31.87 4.46
CA VAL A 8 38.95 32.20 4.28
C VAL A 8 38.24 31.17 3.42
N LEU A 9 38.92 30.60 2.41
CA LEU A 9 38.35 29.56 1.56
C LEU A 9 38.15 28.22 2.30
N THR A 10 39.07 27.87 3.21
CA THR A 10 38.94 26.65 4.04
C THR A 10 37.85 26.79 5.10
N PHE A 11 37.61 27.98 5.64
CA PHE A 11 36.53 28.21 6.61
C PHE A 11 35.14 28.16 5.95
N LEU A 12 35.01 28.60 4.68
CA LEU A 12 33.79 28.47 3.88
C LEU A 12 33.53 27.03 3.41
N LEU A 13 34.58 26.24 3.13
CA LEU A 13 34.43 24.81 2.81
C LEU A 13 34.05 23.98 4.04
N LEU A 14 34.55 24.32 5.23
CA LEU A 14 34.18 23.65 6.49
C LEU A 14 32.80 24.07 7.02
N SER A 15 32.35 25.30 6.75
CA SER A 15 30.97 25.70 7.06
C SER A 15 29.96 25.17 6.02
N GLY A 16 30.36 24.98 4.76
CA GLY A 16 29.53 24.34 3.74
C GLY A 16 29.30 22.84 3.94
N LEU A 17 30.22 22.14 4.62
CA LEU A 17 30.07 20.72 5.00
C LEU A 17 29.28 20.51 6.30
N GLY A 18 29.07 21.57 7.10
CA GLY A 18 28.33 21.51 8.36
C GLY A 18 26.81 21.60 8.22
N PHE A 19 26.29 21.97 7.04
CA PHE A 19 24.85 22.15 6.80
C PHE A 19 24.18 21.04 5.99
N ALA A 20 24.87 19.93 5.69
CA ALA A 20 24.31 18.80 4.94
C ALA A 20 24.19 17.49 5.76
N VAL A 21 24.31 17.54 7.09
CA VAL A 21 24.06 16.39 7.98
C VAL A 21 23.13 16.82 9.10
N ARG A 22 21.89 17.19 8.73
CA ARG A 22 20.79 17.37 9.69
C ARG A 22 19.49 16.70 9.23
N GLU A 23 19.58 15.76 8.32
CA GLU A 23 18.55 14.75 8.08
C GLU A 23 18.97 13.46 8.79
N ALA A 24 18.04 12.85 9.54
CA ALA A 24 18.18 11.58 10.27
C ALA A 24 18.66 11.60 11.75
N SER A 25 18.34 12.63 12.54
CA SER A 25 18.42 12.49 14.02
C SER A 25 17.25 11.67 14.62
N TRP A 26 16.21 11.35 13.86
CA TRP A 26 14.97 10.75 14.36
C TRP A 26 14.95 9.20 14.36
N GLN A 27 16.01 8.53 13.87
CA GLN A 27 16.02 7.07 13.70
C GLN A 27 17.01 6.31 14.59
N GLN A 28 17.68 6.94 15.55
CA GLN A 28 18.57 6.21 16.47
C GLN A 28 17.77 5.18 17.28
N GLY A 29 17.83 3.91 16.84
CA GLY A 29 17.23 2.76 17.53
C GLY A 29 15.80 2.40 17.15
N ALA A 30 15.13 3.11 16.24
CA ALA A 30 13.72 2.85 15.88
C ALA A 30 13.48 1.40 15.41
N CYS A 31 14.45 0.83 14.68
CA CYS A 31 14.41 -0.55 14.19
C CYS A 31 15.12 -1.58 15.08
N GLN A 32 15.46 -1.24 16.34
CA GLN A 32 15.93 -2.23 17.33
C GLN A 32 14.74 -3.00 17.93
N ILE A 33 14.06 -3.75 17.08
CA ILE A 33 12.85 -4.48 17.47
C ILE A 33 13.24 -5.79 18.14
N ARG A 34 12.76 -6.01 19.37
CA ARG A 34 12.95 -7.26 20.12
C ARG A 34 11.89 -8.30 19.79
N ASN A 35 10.66 -7.86 19.53
CA ASN A 35 9.53 -8.71 19.21
C ASN A 35 8.66 -8.04 18.14
N ILE A 36 8.36 -8.76 17.06
CA ILE A 36 7.41 -8.36 16.02
C ILE A 36 6.15 -9.19 16.24
N ASN A 37 4.96 -8.63 16.04
CA ASN A 37 3.73 -9.38 16.18
C ASN A 37 2.83 -9.16 14.96
N ALA A 38 2.06 -10.19 14.60
CA ALA A 38 0.93 -10.01 13.68
C ALA A 38 -0.10 -9.09 14.35
N GLN A 39 -0.51 -8.02 13.65
CA GLN A 39 -1.40 -7.00 14.17
C GLN A 39 -2.77 -7.11 13.50
N ASP A 40 -3.80 -7.10 14.33
CA ASP A 40 -5.17 -6.85 13.93
C ASP A 40 -5.44 -5.33 13.90
N PRO A 41 -6.50 -4.86 13.24
CA PRO A 41 -6.89 -3.46 13.32
C PRO A 41 -7.14 -3.06 14.78
N SER A 42 -6.62 -1.90 15.18
CA SER A 42 -6.72 -1.39 16.55
C SER A 42 -7.94 -0.50 16.78
N ARG A 43 -8.49 0.10 15.72
CA ARG A 43 -9.69 0.95 15.79
C ARG A 43 -10.50 0.87 14.50
N SER A 44 -11.78 1.21 14.58
CA SER A 44 -12.65 1.38 13.43
C SER A 44 -13.44 2.69 13.51
N ILE A 45 -13.72 3.30 12.37
CA ILE A 45 -14.56 4.50 12.24
C ILE A 45 -15.70 4.16 11.31
N GLN A 46 -16.93 4.24 11.83
CA GLN A 46 -18.15 3.98 11.09
C GLN A 46 -18.56 5.21 10.27
N ALA A 47 -19.21 4.96 9.13
CA ALA A 47 -19.83 5.96 8.28
C ALA A 47 -21.09 5.35 7.65
N GLU A 48 -21.94 6.20 7.07
CA GLU A 48 -23.23 5.81 6.49
C GLU A 48 -23.11 4.66 5.48
N GLY A 49 -22.13 4.72 4.59
CA GLY A 49 -21.94 3.75 3.50
C GLY A 49 -20.81 2.74 3.74
N GLY A 50 -20.26 2.63 4.95
CA GLY A 50 -19.15 1.70 5.22
C GLY A 50 -18.35 1.97 6.49
N VAL A 51 -17.24 1.25 6.65
CA VAL A 51 -16.33 1.37 7.80
C VAL A 51 -14.88 1.49 7.35
N THR A 52 -14.09 2.27 8.08
CA THR A 52 -12.62 2.29 7.94
C THR A 52 -11.96 1.76 9.20
N GLU A 53 -11.15 0.72 9.05
CA GLU A 53 -10.35 0.12 10.12
C GLU A 53 -8.89 0.58 10.01
N PHE A 54 -8.24 0.81 11.15
CA PHE A 54 -6.87 1.31 11.20
C PHE A 54 -6.00 0.38 12.04
N TRP A 55 -4.74 0.29 11.67
CA TRP A 55 -3.70 -0.28 12.53
C TRP A 55 -2.99 0.84 13.28
N ASP A 56 -2.50 0.52 14.48
CA ASP A 56 -1.75 1.47 15.29
C ASP A 56 -0.39 1.77 14.66
N TYR A 57 -0.30 2.89 13.95
CA TYR A 57 0.93 3.34 13.34
C TYR A 57 2.03 3.71 14.35
N GLN A 58 1.69 3.92 15.64
CA GLN A 58 2.66 4.19 16.71
C GLN A 58 3.36 2.92 17.19
N ASN A 59 2.87 1.73 16.82
CA ASN A 59 3.54 0.48 17.10
C ASN A 59 4.96 0.49 16.48
N GLN A 60 5.94 0.01 17.25
CA GLN A 60 7.36 0.04 16.89
C GLN A 60 7.66 -0.54 15.51
N GLN A 61 6.92 -1.58 15.07
CA GLN A 61 7.16 -2.20 13.77
C GLN A 61 6.76 -1.30 12.59
N PHE A 62 5.69 -0.51 12.73
CA PHE A 62 5.24 0.45 11.71
C PHE A 62 6.09 1.72 11.73
N GLN A 63 6.47 2.20 12.92
CA GLN A 63 7.43 3.32 13.08
C GLN A 63 8.80 3.00 12.47
N CYS A 64 9.32 1.78 12.68
CA CYS A 64 10.57 1.34 12.07
C CYS A 64 10.50 1.36 10.54
N ALA A 65 9.39 0.89 9.96
CA ALA A 65 9.20 0.91 8.51
C ALA A 65 8.84 2.31 7.97
N GLY A 66 8.40 3.24 8.82
CA GLY A 66 7.92 4.56 8.42
C GLY A 66 6.57 4.51 7.68
N VAL A 67 5.67 3.61 8.06
CA VAL A 67 4.45 3.30 7.28
C VAL A 67 3.20 3.29 8.13
N SER A 68 2.04 3.39 7.49
CA SER A 68 0.75 3.09 8.13
C SER A 68 -0.16 2.34 7.17
N ILE A 69 -1.15 1.64 7.72
CA ILE A 69 -2.08 0.82 6.96
C ILE A 69 -3.49 1.00 7.50
N ARG A 70 -4.45 1.00 6.58
CA ARG A 70 -5.89 1.06 6.87
C ARG A 70 -6.66 0.18 5.90
N ARG A 71 -7.89 -0.16 6.27
CA ARG A 71 -8.78 -0.98 5.47
C ARG A 71 -10.15 -0.31 5.37
N HIS A 72 -10.58 -0.02 4.16
CA HIS A 72 -11.93 0.47 3.88
C HIS A 72 -12.82 -0.72 3.50
N ARG A 73 -14.01 -0.76 4.09
CA ARG A 73 -15.08 -1.70 3.74
C ARG A 73 -16.29 -0.87 3.32
N ILE A 74 -16.48 -0.77 2.01
CA ILE A 74 -17.47 0.11 1.38
C ILE A 74 -18.66 -0.75 0.96
N GLN A 75 -19.83 -0.44 1.49
CA GLN A 75 -21.07 -1.15 1.16
C GLN A 75 -21.49 -0.89 -0.29
N PRO A 76 -22.36 -1.72 -0.90
CA PRO A 76 -22.93 -1.43 -2.21
C PRO A 76 -23.50 -0.02 -2.27
N LYS A 77 -23.19 0.72 -3.34
CA LYS A 77 -23.53 2.14 -3.50
C LYS A 77 -22.86 3.10 -2.51
N GLY A 78 -21.87 2.66 -1.74
CA GLY A 78 -21.05 3.52 -0.90
C GLY A 78 -20.03 4.32 -1.71
N LEU A 79 -19.90 5.61 -1.40
CA LEU A 79 -18.93 6.55 -1.97
C LEU A 79 -17.97 6.98 -0.87
N LEU A 80 -16.71 6.58 -0.97
CA LEU A 80 -15.62 7.19 -0.21
C LEU A 80 -15.43 8.61 -0.73
N LEU A 81 -15.68 9.58 0.16
CA LEU A 81 -15.64 11.00 -0.19
C LEU A 81 -14.23 11.42 -0.65
N PRO A 82 -14.10 12.42 -1.54
CA PRO A 82 -12.81 12.82 -2.05
C PRO A 82 -11.87 13.31 -0.95
N LEU A 83 -10.64 12.81 -0.97
CA LEU A 83 -9.58 13.17 -0.03
C LEU A 83 -8.20 13.12 -0.67
N TYR A 84 -7.22 13.75 -0.03
CA TYR A 84 -5.80 13.59 -0.36
C TYR A 84 -4.96 13.32 0.90
N HIS A 85 -3.77 12.78 0.70
CA HIS A 85 -2.84 12.41 1.78
C HIS A 85 -1.53 13.19 1.70
N ASN A 86 -0.86 13.38 2.83
CA ASN A 86 0.50 13.94 2.86
C ASN A 86 1.58 12.94 2.39
N ALA A 87 1.24 11.66 2.32
CA ALA A 87 2.13 10.57 1.90
C ALA A 87 1.56 9.82 0.68
N PRO A 88 2.40 9.24 -0.17
CA PRO A 88 1.94 8.42 -1.28
C PRO A 88 1.31 7.13 -0.77
N VAL A 89 0.31 6.63 -1.49
CA VAL A 89 -0.44 5.44 -1.10
C VAL A 89 -0.52 4.38 -2.18
N LEU A 90 -0.50 3.12 -1.76
CA LEU A 90 -0.86 1.98 -2.58
C LEU A 90 -2.19 1.41 -2.08
N VAL A 91 -3.15 1.27 -2.98
CA VAL A 91 -4.49 0.75 -2.69
C VAL A 91 -4.62 -0.62 -3.33
N TYR A 92 -4.83 -1.67 -2.53
CA TYR A 92 -5.08 -3.02 -3.03
C TYR A 92 -6.55 -3.41 -2.80
N ALA A 93 -7.23 -3.79 -3.87
CA ALA A 93 -8.60 -4.29 -3.81
C ALA A 93 -8.62 -5.78 -3.42
N VAL A 94 -8.95 -6.07 -2.16
CA VAL A 94 -9.01 -7.44 -1.62
C VAL A 94 -10.22 -8.19 -2.14
N LYS A 95 -11.38 -7.51 -2.24
CA LYS A 95 -12.66 -8.10 -2.63
C LYS A 95 -13.56 -7.02 -3.23
N GLY A 96 -14.44 -7.43 -4.14
CA GLY A 96 -15.47 -6.58 -4.72
C GLY A 96 -15.04 -5.94 -6.04
N LYS A 97 -15.90 -5.06 -6.54
CA LYS A 97 -15.65 -4.22 -7.70
C LYS A 97 -16.16 -2.80 -7.42
N GLY A 98 -15.61 -1.83 -8.11
CA GLY A 98 -15.92 -0.43 -7.95
C GLY A 98 -15.29 0.40 -9.05
N ILE A 99 -15.43 1.71 -8.91
CA ILE A 99 -14.73 2.69 -9.70
C ILE A 99 -13.97 3.64 -8.78
N PHE A 100 -12.89 4.22 -9.27
CA PHE A 100 -12.14 5.23 -8.54
C PHE A 100 -11.64 6.32 -9.48
N GLY A 101 -11.48 7.52 -8.94
CA GLY A 101 -10.90 8.64 -9.65
C GLY A 101 -9.71 9.19 -8.88
N ILE A 102 -8.66 9.59 -9.61
CA ILE A 102 -7.58 10.42 -9.09
C ILE A 102 -7.63 11.73 -9.85
N VAL A 103 -7.69 12.84 -9.12
CA VAL A 103 -7.69 14.20 -9.66
C VAL A 103 -6.25 14.68 -9.70
N ASN A 104 -5.70 14.79 -10.90
CA ASN A 104 -4.39 15.37 -11.15
C ASN A 104 -4.56 16.87 -11.44
N SER A 105 -4.13 17.71 -10.50
CA SER A 105 -4.23 19.16 -10.67
C SER A 105 -3.47 19.62 -11.92
N GLY A 106 -4.15 20.39 -12.77
CA GLY A 106 -3.61 20.89 -14.04
C GLY A 106 -3.85 20.00 -15.26
N CYS A 107 -4.42 18.81 -15.11
CA CYS A 107 -4.88 17.98 -16.23
C CYS A 107 -6.33 18.30 -16.61
N ALA A 108 -6.65 18.26 -17.90
CA ALA A 108 -7.99 18.55 -18.39
C ALA A 108 -9.00 17.43 -18.13
N GLU A 109 -10.29 17.77 -18.16
CA GLU A 109 -11.40 16.83 -18.14
C GLU A 109 -11.53 16.11 -19.49
N THR A 110 -10.93 14.93 -19.59
CA THR A 110 -10.89 14.14 -20.83
C THR A 110 -12.12 13.25 -21.04
N PHE A 111 -12.97 13.07 -20.02
CA PHE A 111 -14.22 12.32 -20.12
C PHE A 111 -15.36 13.32 -20.20
N GLU A 112 -15.96 13.46 -21.38
CA GLU A 112 -17.03 14.41 -21.65
C GLU A 112 -18.19 13.76 -22.40
N SER A 113 -19.40 14.23 -22.14
CA SER A 113 -20.61 13.79 -22.83
C SER A 113 -21.18 14.96 -23.63
N SER A 114 -21.20 14.86 -24.96
CA SER A 114 -21.97 15.78 -25.79
C SER A 114 -23.43 15.33 -25.87
N GLN A 115 -24.37 16.27 -26.00
CA GLN A 115 -25.83 16.06 -25.98
C GLN A 115 -26.40 15.08 -27.03
N GLN A 116 -25.57 14.40 -27.83
CA GLN A 116 -25.98 13.62 -29.01
C GLN A 116 -25.87 12.08 -28.88
N PHE A 117 -25.29 11.53 -27.81
CA PHE A 117 -25.17 10.07 -27.65
C PHE A 117 -25.98 9.55 -26.45
N GLY A 118 -27.30 9.51 -26.61
CA GLY A 118 -28.20 8.92 -25.62
C GLY A 118 -29.45 8.34 -26.29
N ARG A 119 -29.30 7.23 -27.02
CA ARG A 119 -30.45 6.40 -27.42
C ARG A 119 -30.68 5.38 -26.30
N SER A 120 -31.55 5.69 -25.36
CA SER A 120 -32.12 4.70 -24.43
C SER A 120 -33.36 4.06 -25.06
N GLU A 121 -33.54 2.74 -24.84
CA GLU A 121 -34.73 1.98 -25.28
C GLU A 121 -36.03 2.37 -24.55
N GLU A 122 -35.99 3.32 -23.61
CA GLU A 122 -37.16 3.73 -22.79
C GLU A 122 -37.53 5.23 -22.88
N GLY A 123 -37.16 5.93 -23.95
CA GLY A 123 -37.87 7.16 -24.35
C GLY A 123 -37.84 8.36 -23.38
N ARG A 124 -36.97 8.38 -22.37
CA ARG A 124 -36.66 9.57 -21.56
C ARG A 124 -35.19 9.93 -21.69
N SER A 125 -34.89 10.87 -22.60
CA SER A 125 -33.57 11.51 -22.66
C SER A 125 -33.47 12.55 -21.53
N GLN A 126 -32.94 12.17 -20.37
CA GLN A 126 -32.31 13.17 -19.51
C GLN A 126 -30.94 13.49 -20.10
N SER A 127 -30.76 14.73 -20.56
CA SER A 127 -29.45 15.26 -20.94
C SER A 127 -28.52 15.16 -19.73
N PHE A 128 -27.64 14.17 -19.73
CA PHE A 128 -26.49 14.14 -18.83
C PHE A 128 -25.37 14.90 -19.53
N ASN A 129 -25.05 16.09 -19.02
CA ASN A 129 -23.99 16.95 -19.54
C ASN A 129 -22.98 17.14 -18.43
N ASP A 130 -21.85 16.43 -18.52
CA ASP A 130 -20.79 16.48 -17.53
C ASP A 130 -19.42 16.40 -18.21
N LYS A 131 -18.38 16.86 -17.50
CA LYS A 131 -16.98 16.72 -17.88
C LYS A 131 -16.17 16.46 -16.61
N HIS A 132 -15.37 15.40 -16.63
CA HIS A 132 -14.48 15.09 -15.52
C HIS A 132 -13.20 14.39 -16.01
N GLN A 133 -12.22 14.24 -15.11
CA GLN A 133 -11.01 13.48 -15.40
C GLN A 133 -11.32 11.97 -15.52
N LYS A 134 -10.34 11.21 -16.03
CA LYS A 134 -10.42 9.77 -16.24
C LYS A 134 -10.83 9.02 -14.96
N ILE A 135 -11.85 8.17 -15.09
CA ILE A 135 -12.26 7.22 -14.05
C ILE A 135 -11.73 5.85 -14.41
N GLU A 136 -11.18 5.16 -13.42
CA GLU A 136 -10.64 3.82 -13.57
C GLU A 136 -11.52 2.80 -12.84
N GLN A 137 -11.55 1.60 -13.39
CA GLN A 137 -12.21 0.45 -12.77
C GLN A 137 -11.31 -0.10 -11.66
N LEU A 138 -11.93 -0.55 -10.57
CA LEU A 138 -11.28 -1.19 -9.44
C LEU A 138 -11.90 -2.58 -9.22
N ARG A 139 -11.10 -3.64 -9.32
CA ARG A 139 -11.55 -5.03 -9.15
C ARG A 139 -10.62 -5.77 -8.21
N GLN A 140 -11.13 -6.85 -7.63
CA GLN A 140 -10.31 -7.78 -6.84
C GLN A 140 -8.95 -8.08 -7.52
N GLY A 141 -7.89 -7.92 -6.74
CA GLY A 141 -6.51 -8.15 -7.16
C GLY A 141 -5.85 -6.97 -7.84
N GLU A 142 -6.55 -5.87 -8.08
CA GLU A 142 -5.94 -4.65 -8.59
C GLU A 142 -5.21 -3.89 -7.47
N ILE A 143 -4.04 -3.38 -7.83
CA ILE A 143 -3.31 -2.40 -7.04
C ILE A 143 -3.29 -1.08 -7.80
N ALA A 144 -3.64 0.01 -7.12
CA ALA A 144 -3.58 1.36 -7.63
C ALA A 144 -2.58 2.20 -6.82
N ALA A 145 -1.89 3.11 -7.50
CA ALA A 145 -0.86 3.97 -6.95
C ALA A 145 -1.31 5.43 -6.99
N VAL A 146 -1.32 6.08 -5.83
CA VAL A 146 -1.78 7.46 -5.68
C VAL A 146 -0.64 8.32 -5.10
N PRO A 147 -0.22 9.40 -5.79
CA PRO A 147 0.76 10.33 -5.26
C PRO A 147 0.30 11.06 -3.99
N ALA A 148 1.26 11.51 -3.18
CA ALA A 148 0.98 12.46 -2.12
C ALA A 148 0.35 13.74 -2.70
N GLY A 149 -0.68 14.27 -2.04
CA GLY A 149 -1.41 15.46 -2.46
C GLY A 149 -2.43 15.26 -3.58
N ALA A 150 -2.44 14.10 -4.27
CA ALA A 150 -3.44 13.83 -5.30
C ALA A 150 -4.78 13.48 -4.66
N ALA A 151 -5.82 14.25 -4.98
CA ALA A 151 -7.16 13.99 -4.49
C ALA A 151 -7.73 12.75 -5.17
N HIS A 152 -8.38 11.88 -4.43
CA HIS A 152 -8.94 10.64 -4.95
C HIS A 152 -10.21 10.26 -4.20
N TRP A 153 -11.05 9.45 -4.85
CA TRP A 153 -12.32 8.96 -4.33
C TRP A 153 -12.57 7.56 -4.89
N ALA A 154 -13.45 6.79 -4.23
CA ALA A 154 -13.81 5.45 -4.68
C ALA A 154 -15.31 5.20 -4.46
N TYR A 155 -15.94 4.53 -5.41
CA TYR A 155 -17.36 4.18 -5.37
C TYR A 155 -17.55 2.69 -5.59
N ASN A 156 -18.40 2.08 -4.78
CA ASN A 156 -18.79 0.68 -4.95
C ASN A 156 -20.03 0.59 -5.86
N ASP A 157 -19.81 0.24 -7.12
CA ASP A 157 -20.84 -0.03 -8.12
C ASP A 157 -21.22 -1.52 -8.22
N GLY A 158 -20.68 -2.37 -7.33
CA GLY A 158 -20.98 -3.78 -7.24
C GLY A 158 -22.03 -4.13 -6.19
N ASP A 159 -22.50 -5.38 -6.26
CA ASP A 159 -23.50 -5.92 -5.33
C ASP A 159 -22.89 -6.46 -4.03
N GLN A 160 -21.56 -6.53 -3.95
CA GLN A 160 -20.82 -7.02 -2.79
C GLN A 160 -20.05 -5.88 -2.12
N GLU A 161 -19.72 -6.05 -0.84
CA GLU A 161 -18.79 -5.15 -0.15
C GLU A 161 -17.44 -5.06 -0.89
N LEU A 162 -17.01 -3.82 -1.13
CA LEU A 162 -15.71 -3.49 -1.69
C LEU A 162 -14.72 -3.31 -0.53
N VAL A 163 -13.70 -4.16 -0.48
CA VAL A 163 -12.68 -4.14 0.58
C VAL A 163 -11.35 -3.66 0.01
N LEU A 164 -10.89 -2.50 0.47
CA LEU A 164 -9.65 -1.87 0.03
C LEU A 164 -8.66 -1.82 1.18
N VAL A 165 -7.45 -2.32 0.97
CA VAL A 165 -6.33 -2.15 1.90
C VAL A 165 -5.43 -1.05 1.37
N VAL A 166 -5.25 0.00 2.17
CA VAL A 166 -4.48 1.19 1.80
C VAL A 166 -3.21 1.24 2.64
N PHE A 167 -2.08 1.19 1.95
CA PHE A 167 -0.74 1.33 2.50
C PHE A 167 -0.24 2.75 2.28
N HIS A 168 0.21 3.42 3.34
CA HIS A 168 0.82 4.75 3.30
C HIS A 168 2.31 4.66 3.63
N ASP A 169 3.14 5.32 2.83
CA ASP A 169 4.57 5.48 3.12
C ASP A 169 4.84 6.83 3.77
N ASN A 170 4.68 6.89 5.09
CA ASN A 170 4.81 8.13 5.86
C ASN A 170 6.25 8.65 5.92
N GLY A 171 7.24 7.76 5.75
CA GLY A 171 8.67 8.09 5.68
C GLY A 171 9.14 8.50 4.28
N ASN A 172 8.23 8.58 3.30
CA ASN A 172 8.56 8.93 1.93
C ASN A 172 9.06 10.37 1.78
N TYR A 173 9.97 10.60 0.84
CA TYR A 173 10.50 11.94 0.54
C TYR A 173 9.42 12.94 0.08
N ALA A 174 8.29 12.46 -0.46
CA ALA A 174 7.18 13.30 -0.85
C ALA A 174 6.42 13.91 0.36
N ASN A 175 6.54 13.30 1.55
CA ASN A 175 5.95 13.81 2.78
C ASN A 175 6.92 14.76 3.50
N GLN A 176 6.68 16.06 3.35
CA GLN A 176 7.53 17.12 3.93
C GLN A 176 7.06 17.61 5.31
N LEU A 177 6.01 17.01 5.88
CA LEU A 177 5.47 17.42 7.17
C LEU A 177 6.23 16.71 8.31
N ASP A 178 5.74 15.54 8.69
CA ASP A 178 6.33 14.62 9.68
C ASP A 178 5.80 13.20 9.40
N GLN A 179 6.23 12.20 10.15
CA GLN A 179 5.83 10.80 9.92
C GLN A 179 4.38 10.47 10.36
N ASN A 180 3.58 11.45 10.78
CA ASN A 180 2.17 11.21 11.08
C ASN A 180 1.35 11.16 9.77
N PRO A 181 0.59 10.08 9.55
CA PRO A 181 -0.29 10.00 8.40
C PRO A 181 -1.45 10.99 8.56
N ARG A 182 -1.70 11.81 7.54
CA ARG A 182 -2.81 12.77 7.50
C ARG A 182 -3.68 12.56 6.27
N SER A 183 -4.98 12.70 6.47
CA SER A 183 -5.97 12.63 5.40
C SER A 183 -6.75 13.94 5.40
N PHE A 184 -6.73 14.64 4.27
CA PHE A 184 -7.41 15.92 4.09
C PHE A 184 -8.62 15.67 3.22
N PHE A 185 -9.81 15.74 3.82
CA PHE A 185 -11.06 15.53 3.09
C PHE A 185 -11.47 16.82 2.37
N LEU A 186 -12.04 16.67 1.17
CA LEU A 186 -12.64 17.76 0.40
C LEU A 186 -14.16 17.83 0.59
N ALA A 187 -14.75 16.89 1.32
CA ALA A 187 -16.17 16.84 1.58
C ALA A 187 -16.47 16.06 2.87
N GLY A 188 -17.70 16.23 3.37
CA GLY A 188 -18.22 15.51 4.53
C GLY A 188 -17.67 16.01 5.85
N ASN A 189 -17.93 15.22 6.89
CA ASN A 189 -17.52 15.51 8.26
C ASN A 189 -17.04 14.20 8.92
N PRO A 190 -15.76 13.83 8.75
CA PRO A 190 -15.24 12.55 9.24
C PRO A 190 -15.17 12.46 10.77
N GLU A 191 -15.29 13.57 11.49
CA GLU A 191 -15.32 13.61 12.97
C GLU A 191 -16.63 13.08 13.56
N SER A 192 -17.78 13.21 12.89
CA SER A 192 -19.07 12.77 13.43
C SER A 192 -19.15 11.24 13.61
N GLY A 193 -18.36 10.48 12.85
CA GLY A 193 -18.20 9.03 13.01
C GLY A 193 -17.30 8.60 14.19
N GLN A 194 -16.75 9.55 14.97
CA GLN A 194 -15.91 9.27 16.14
C GLN A 194 -16.69 9.25 17.47
N SER A 195 -18.02 9.43 17.43
CA SER A 195 -18.88 9.38 18.61
C SER A 195 -19.11 7.92 19.04
N GLU A 196 -18.67 7.58 20.26
CA GLU A 196 -19.08 6.42 21.09
C GLU A 196 -18.43 5.04 20.82
N GLU A 197 -17.24 4.82 21.40
CA GLU A 197 -16.93 3.54 22.05
C GLU A 197 -17.06 3.74 23.59
N ASN A 198 -18.03 3.02 24.16
CA ASN A 198 -18.44 2.94 25.58
C ASN A 198 -17.38 3.29 26.66
N PRO A 199 -17.70 4.19 27.62
CA PRO A 199 -16.93 4.39 28.85
C PRO A 199 -17.39 3.48 30.01
N GLU A 200 -17.79 2.23 29.74
CA GLU A 200 -18.20 1.27 30.78
C GLU A 200 -17.19 0.13 30.96
N SER A 201 -16.04 0.44 31.55
CA SER A 201 -15.32 -0.51 32.42
C SER A 201 -14.22 0.17 33.23
N GLY A 202 -14.43 0.30 34.54
CA GLY A 202 -13.37 0.25 35.55
C GLY A 202 -12.58 1.53 35.81
N GLN A 203 -12.99 2.26 36.84
CA GLN A 203 -12.18 3.25 37.55
C GLN A 203 -10.93 2.58 38.15
N SER A 204 -9.74 2.91 37.63
CA SER A 204 -8.47 3.11 38.35
C SER A 204 -7.28 2.84 37.43
N GLU A 205 -6.63 3.90 36.93
CA GLU A 205 -5.19 4.03 36.60
C GLU A 205 -4.98 5.22 35.64
N GLU A 206 -5.35 6.42 36.11
CA GLU A 206 -5.00 7.68 35.45
C GLU A 206 -3.62 8.15 35.91
N GLN A 207 -2.54 7.65 35.29
CA GLN A 207 -1.33 8.48 35.22
C GLN A 207 -0.34 8.20 34.07
N TYR A 208 -0.56 7.20 33.20
CA TYR A 208 0.41 6.88 32.14
C TYR A 208 -0.18 6.68 30.72
N ARG A 209 -1.45 6.99 30.45
CA ARG A 209 -2.11 6.77 29.13
C ARG A 209 -2.54 8.04 28.37
N GLY A 210 -2.07 9.22 28.77
CA GLY A 210 -2.49 10.50 28.17
C GLY A 210 -1.93 10.82 26.77
N SER A 211 -0.81 10.22 26.35
CA SER A 211 -0.16 10.56 25.06
C SER A 211 -0.60 9.72 23.87
N SER A 212 -1.06 8.48 24.06
CA SER A 212 -1.38 7.57 22.95
C SER A 212 -2.73 7.87 22.28
N ARG A 213 -3.69 8.44 23.02
CA ARG A 213 -5.01 8.80 22.46
C ARG A 213 -4.96 10.02 21.53
N ARG A 214 -4.08 10.99 21.78
CA ARG A 214 -4.00 12.22 20.96
C ARG A 214 -3.42 11.99 19.57
N GLY A 215 -2.30 11.25 19.44
CA GLY A 215 -1.65 11.07 18.13
C GLY A 215 -2.46 10.22 17.13
N GLN A 216 -3.35 9.33 17.60
CA GLN A 216 -4.18 8.51 16.72
C GLN A 216 -5.47 9.22 16.25
N GLN A 217 -5.90 10.27 16.95
CA GLN A 217 -7.05 11.10 16.58
C GLN A 217 -6.75 11.94 15.32
N ASP A 218 -5.47 12.20 15.02
CA ASP A 218 -4.99 13.09 13.95
C ASP A 218 -4.94 12.47 12.52
N GLN A 219 -5.27 11.18 12.35
CA GLN A 219 -5.13 10.52 11.02
C GLN A 219 -6.21 10.92 10.00
N PHE A 220 -7.41 11.22 10.48
CA PHE A 220 -8.47 11.83 9.68
C PHE A 220 -8.53 13.30 10.05
N GLY A 221 -8.05 14.15 9.15
CA GLY A 221 -8.32 15.57 9.23
C GLY A 221 -9.79 15.84 8.88
N ASN A 222 -10.27 17.01 9.28
CA ASN A 222 -11.56 17.50 8.85
C ASN A 222 -11.56 17.90 7.38
N ASN A 223 -12.76 18.13 6.86
CA ASN A 223 -12.97 18.80 5.58
C ASN A 223 -12.20 20.13 5.54
N VAL A 224 -11.35 20.31 4.53
CA VAL A 224 -10.52 21.52 4.36
C VAL A 224 -11.34 22.79 4.26
N PHE A 225 -12.55 22.71 3.69
CA PHE A 225 -13.43 23.88 3.54
C PHE A 225 -13.92 24.44 4.87
N ARG A 226 -13.97 23.61 5.93
CA ARG A 226 -14.38 24.01 7.28
C ARG A 226 -13.46 25.10 7.88
N GLY A 227 -12.21 25.17 7.42
CA GLY A 227 -11.23 26.16 7.90
C GLY A 227 -11.35 27.54 7.23
N PHE A 228 -12.10 27.67 6.13
CA PHE A 228 -12.25 28.93 5.42
C PHE A 228 -13.50 29.69 5.84
N GLU A 229 -13.46 31.02 5.75
CA GLU A 229 -14.64 31.85 5.98
C GLU A 229 -15.68 31.66 4.87
N VAL A 230 -16.96 31.61 5.25
CA VAL A 230 -18.08 31.40 4.32
C VAL A 230 -18.12 32.46 3.22
N GLN A 231 -17.87 33.72 3.57
CA GLN A 231 -17.85 34.84 2.62
C GLN A 231 -16.73 34.67 1.59
N THR A 232 -15.52 34.32 2.03
CA THR A 232 -14.39 34.04 1.13
C THR A 232 -14.68 32.87 0.19
N LEU A 233 -15.31 31.80 0.67
CA LEU A 233 -15.72 30.67 -0.18
C LEU A 233 -16.79 31.08 -1.20
N SER A 234 -17.79 31.83 -0.76
CA SER A 234 -18.86 32.36 -1.61
C SER A 234 -18.29 33.22 -2.75
N GLU A 235 -17.37 34.13 -2.42
CA GLU A 235 -16.69 34.98 -3.42
C GLU A 235 -15.78 34.18 -4.36
N ALA A 236 -14.95 33.29 -3.82
CA ALA A 236 -13.97 32.52 -4.60
C ALA A 236 -14.63 31.55 -5.59
N PHE A 237 -15.72 30.90 -5.20
CA PHE A 237 -16.47 29.96 -6.05
C PHE A 237 -17.62 30.63 -6.82
N GLN A 238 -17.91 31.92 -6.58
CA GLN A 238 -19.06 32.63 -7.13
C GLN A 238 -20.39 31.92 -6.87
N ILE A 239 -20.59 31.47 -5.63
CA ILE A 239 -21.79 30.77 -5.16
C ILE A 239 -22.44 31.53 -4.01
N ASP A 240 -23.69 31.23 -3.68
CA ASP A 240 -24.34 31.79 -2.49
C ASP A 240 -23.72 31.26 -1.18
N GLU A 241 -23.92 32.00 -0.08
CA GLU A 241 -23.40 31.62 1.23
C GLU A 241 -23.98 30.28 1.76
N GLU A 242 -25.19 29.89 1.33
CA GLU A 242 -25.78 28.62 1.75
C GLU A 242 -25.05 27.43 1.10
N ALA A 243 -24.73 27.53 -0.18
CA ALA A 243 -23.89 26.59 -0.91
C ALA A 243 -22.48 26.51 -0.31
N ALA A 244 -21.89 27.66 0.05
CA ALA A 244 -20.61 27.70 0.76
C ALA A 244 -20.68 27.00 2.14
N ARG A 245 -21.76 27.17 2.91
CA ARG A 245 -21.99 26.43 4.16
C ARG A 245 -22.14 24.93 3.94
N LYS A 246 -22.77 24.50 2.83
CA LYS A 246 -22.86 23.08 2.45
C LYS A 246 -21.48 22.51 2.13
N LEU A 247 -20.60 23.26 1.47
CA LEU A 247 -19.21 22.84 1.23
C LEU A 247 -18.44 22.60 2.53
N GLN A 248 -18.71 23.37 3.59
CA GLN A 248 -18.06 23.16 4.88
C GLN A 248 -18.53 21.89 5.61
N GLY A 249 -19.70 21.34 5.25
CA GLY A 249 -20.20 20.07 5.79
C GLY A 249 -20.49 20.07 7.30
N GLN A 250 -20.67 21.24 7.94
CA GLN A 250 -20.78 21.32 9.41
C GLN A 250 -21.97 20.55 10.00
N GLN A 251 -23.03 20.36 9.20
CA GLN A 251 -24.26 19.66 9.59
C GLN A 251 -24.33 18.22 9.01
N ASP A 252 -23.25 17.76 8.38
CA ASP A 252 -23.20 16.42 7.81
C ASP A 252 -22.82 15.40 8.90
N GLU A 253 -23.67 14.40 9.11
CA GLU A 253 -23.45 13.32 10.09
C GLU A 253 -23.12 11.98 9.41
N ARG A 254 -23.00 11.95 8.08
CA ARG A 254 -22.81 10.70 7.31
C ARG A 254 -21.38 10.16 7.37
N GLY A 255 -20.43 10.97 7.84
CA GLY A 255 -19.01 10.59 7.98
C GLY A 255 -18.20 10.70 6.68
N HIS A 256 -17.22 9.81 6.50
CA HIS A 256 -16.28 9.79 5.35
C HIS A 256 -16.71 8.90 4.18
N ILE A 257 -17.70 8.01 4.37
CA ILE A 257 -18.28 7.16 3.32
C ILE A 257 -19.78 7.36 3.33
N VAL A 258 -20.35 7.83 2.21
CA VAL A 258 -21.77 8.15 2.08
C VAL A 258 -22.49 7.15 1.17
N THR A 259 -23.78 6.94 1.38
CA THR A 259 -24.59 6.07 0.52
C THR A 259 -25.24 6.86 -0.62
N VAL A 260 -25.05 6.40 -1.86
CA VAL A 260 -25.62 7.04 -3.06
C VAL A 260 -26.88 6.29 -3.50
N GLU A 261 -28.05 6.68 -2.95
CA GLU A 261 -29.32 5.96 -3.12
C GLU A 261 -29.66 5.61 -4.59
N ARG A 262 -29.54 6.61 -5.47
CA ARG A 262 -29.92 6.54 -6.90
C ARG A 262 -28.81 5.99 -7.81
N GLY A 263 -27.70 5.53 -7.24
CA GLY A 263 -26.51 5.17 -7.99
C GLY A 263 -25.72 6.39 -8.45
N LEU A 264 -24.40 6.26 -8.51
CA LEU A 264 -23.53 7.34 -8.99
C LEU A 264 -23.60 7.40 -10.52
N ARG A 265 -23.95 8.57 -11.07
CA ARG A 265 -23.95 8.81 -12.51
C ARG A 265 -22.62 9.43 -12.91
N VAL A 266 -21.85 8.73 -13.71
CA VAL A 266 -20.55 9.18 -14.25
C VAL A 266 -20.43 8.83 -15.71
N ILE A 267 -19.54 9.52 -16.42
CA ILE A 267 -19.15 9.16 -17.78
C ILE A 267 -18.10 8.06 -17.66
N SER A 268 -18.33 6.90 -18.28
CA SER A 268 -17.34 5.84 -18.35
C SER A 268 -17.54 5.02 -19.62
N PRO A 269 -16.47 4.63 -20.33
CA PRO A 269 -16.57 3.76 -21.50
C PRO A 269 -17.27 2.42 -21.15
N PRO A 270 -18.11 1.86 -22.04
CA PRO A 270 -18.71 0.55 -21.82
C PRO A 270 -17.64 -0.55 -21.70
N GLU A 271 -17.84 -1.50 -20.77
CA GLU A 271 -16.89 -2.60 -20.49
C GLU A 271 -16.50 -3.44 -21.73
N GLU A 272 -17.36 -3.49 -22.76
CA GLU A 272 -17.15 -4.30 -23.97
C GLU A 272 -15.94 -3.82 -24.81
N TYR A 273 -15.58 -2.54 -24.72
CA TYR A 273 -14.41 -1.97 -25.43
C TYR A 273 -13.08 -2.22 -24.71
N GLY A 274 -13.08 -2.37 -23.38
CA GLY A 274 -11.86 -2.55 -22.57
C GLY A 274 -11.17 -3.92 -22.72
N ARG A 275 -11.80 -4.89 -23.40
CA ARG A 275 -11.17 -6.21 -23.68
C ARG A 275 -10.22 -6.18 -24.89
N ARG A 276 -10.33 -5.20 -25.79
CA ARG A 276 -9.47 -5.09 -26.99
C ARG A 276 -8.18 -4.31 -26.74
N GLU A 277 -8.18 -3.39 -25.79
CA GLU A 277 -7.00 -2.53 -25.52
C GLU A 277 -5.83 -3.26 -24.84
N GLY A 278 -6.02 -4.48 -24.36
CA GLY A 278 -4.94 -5.30 -23.77
C GLY A 278 -3.86 -5.77 -24.75
N GLU A 279 -4.07 -5.62 -26.06
CA GLU A 279 -3.16 -6.11 -27.11
C GLU A 279 -2.54 -5.00 -28.00
N GLU A 280 -2.98 -3.74 -27.89
CA GLU A 280 -2.61 -2.66 -28.84
C GLU A 280 -1.79 -1.49 -28.26
N GLU A 281 -1.19 -1.58 -27.07
CA GLU A 281 -0.19 -0.59 -26.61
C GLU A 281 1.22 -0.84 -27.18
N ARG A 282 1.33 -1.18 -28.47
CA ARG A 282 2.60 -1.25 -29.19
C ARG A 282 2.59 -0.32 -30.39
N TYR A 283 3.33 0.78 -30.23
CA TYR A 283 3.71 1.75 -31.24
C TYR A 283 2.59 2.68 -31.74
N SER A 284 2.49 3.87 -31.12
CA SER A 284 2.15 5.07 -31.88
C SER A 284 3.15 6.17 -31.54
N GLY A 285 4.14 6.33 -32.42
CA GLY A 285 5.02 7.49 -32.47
C GLY A 285 4.28 8.65 -33.14
N GLY A 286 3.44 9.34 -32.37
CA GLY A 286 2.86 10.63 -32.72
C GLY A 286 3.42 11.72 -31.80
N ARG A 287 3.39 12.97 -32.22
CA ARG A 287 3.74 14.10 -31.34
C ARG A 287 2.61 14.27 -30.32
N ASN A 288 2.80 13.77 -29.11
CA ASN A 288 1.79 13.74 -28.05
C ASN A 288 1.66 15.10 -27.34
N GLY A 289 0.44 15.49 -26.98
CA GLY A 289 0.16 16.62 -26.07
C GLY A 289 0.40 16.26 -24.60
N LEU A 290 0.31 17.23 -23.66
CA LEU A 290 0.42 16.98 -22.21
C LEU A 290 -0.64 16.00 -21.69
N GLU A 291 -1.84 16.02 -22.26
CA GLU A 291 -2.90 15.06 -21.93
C GLU A 291 -2.53 13.61 -22.33
N GLU A 292 -1.68 13.46 -23.35
CA GLU A 292 -1.18 12.20 -23.88
C GLU A 292 0.24 11.86 -23.39
N THR A 293 0.83 12.68 -22.49
CA THR A 293 2.18 12.45 -21.94
C THR A 293 2.33 12.65 -20.43
N SER A 294 3.12 11.74 -19.86
CA SER A 294 3.83 11.75 -18.58
C SER A 294 3.02 11.58 -17.30
N ILE A 295 2.01 12.41 -17.00
CA ILE A 295 1.32 12.38 -15.67
C ILE A 295 -0.19 12.21 -15.79
N CYS A 296 -0.87 12.94 -16.70
CA CYS A 296 -2.33 12.96 -16.80
C CYS A 296 -2.93 11.62 -17.26
N SER A 297 -2.23 10.92 -18.15
CA SER A 297 -2.59 9.60 -18.68
C SER A 297 -1.67 8.48 -18.18
N ALA A 298 -0.89 8.73 -17.13
CA ALA A 298 0.01 7.72 -16.59
C ALA A 298 -0.75 6.48 -16.15
N LYS A 299 -0.19 5.29 -16.44
CA LYS A 299 -0.74 4.04 -15.91
C LYS A 299 -0.55 4.03 -14.40
N ILE A 300 -1.66 4.05 -13.66
CA ILE A 300 -1.70 4.13 -12.19
C ILE A 300 -2.12 2.82 -11.51
N ARG A 301 -2.61 1.84 -12.26
CA ARG A 301 -3.10 0.57 -11.71
C ARG A 301 -2.60 -0.63 -12.48
N GLU A 302 -2.64 -1.77 -11.82
CA GLU A 302 -2.17 -3.03 -12.35
C GLU A 302 -2.80 -4.22 -11.59
N ASN A 303 -3.09 -5.35 -12.25
CA ASN A 303 -3.68 -6.52 -11.59
C ASN A 303 -2.62 -7.56 -11.18
N LEU A 304 -2.62 -7.91 -9.90
CA LEU A 304 -1.71 -8.85 -9.24
C LEU A 304 -2.27 -10.28 -9.10
N ASP A 305 -3.59 -10.46 -9.21
CA ASP A 305 -4.22 -11.76 -8.99
C ASP A 305 -4.24 -12.67 -10.23
N LYS A 306 -4.02 -12.12 -11.44
CA LYS A 306 -3.93 -12.91 -12.68
C LYS A 306 -2.84 -14.01 -12.56
N PRO A 307 -3.19 -15.31 -12.56
CA PRO A 307 -2.20 -16.38 -12.43
C PRO A 307 -1.20 -16.44 -13.58
N SER A 308 -1.61 -16.04 -14.79
CA SER A 308 -0.77 -15.98 -15.99
C SER A 308 0.38 -14.97 -15.90
N ARG A 309 0.33 -14.07 -14.91
CA ARG A 309 1.31 -13.00 -14.71
C ARG A 309 2.32 -13.33 -13.60
N ALA A 310 2.35 -14.57 -13.11
CA ALA A 310 3.30 -14.97 -12.09
C ALA A 310 4.74 -14.87 -12.61
N ASP A 311 5.58 -14.09 -11.93
CA ASP A 311 7.02 -14.00 -12.23
C ASP A 311 7.76 -15.26 -11.77
N VAL A 312 7.29 -15.86 -10.68
CA VAL A 312 7.76 -17.16 -10.18
C VAL A 312 6.55 -18.06 -9.98
N TYR A 313 6.58 -19.25 -10.58
CA TYR A 313 5.53 -20.24 -10.43
C TYR A 313 6.11 -21.63 -10.20
N ASN A 314 5.53 -22.32 -9.21
CA ASN A 314 5.76 -23.74 -8.98
C ASN A 314 4.39 -24.42 -8.81
N PRO A 315 4.00 -25.34 -9.71
CA PRO A 315 2.66 -25.93 -9.72
C PRO A 315 2.31 -26.71 -8.45
N ARG A 316 3.30 -27.13 -7.67
CA ARG A 316 3.09 -27.88 -6.42
C ARG A 316 3.16 -27.02 -5.17
N ALA A 317 3.51 -25.75 -5.29
CA ALA A 317 3.89 -24.94 -4.14
C ALA A 317 3.30 -23.53 -4.12
N GLY A 318 3.11 -22.89 -5.28
CA GLY A 318 2.55 -21.54 -5.33
C GLY A 318 3.06 -20.65 -6.46
N ARG A 319 2.68 -19.38 -6.39
CA ARG A 319 3.13 -18.31 -7.29
C ARG A 319 3.51 -17.04 -6.53
N TYR A 320 4.40 -16.26 -7.14
CA TYR A 320 4.79 -14.93 -6.68
C TYR A 320 4.76 -13.98 -7.87
N THR A 321 4.09 -12.84 -7.71
CA THR A 321 3.92 -11.81 -8.74
C THR A 321 4.34 -10.47 -8.16
N THR A 322 5.13 -9.70 -8.90
CA THR A 322 5.69 -8.42 -8.46
C THR A 322 5.17 -7.28 -9.32
N VAL A 323 4.97 -6.13 -8.70
CA VAL A 323 4.68 -4.86 -9.36
C VAL A 323 5.70 -3.85 -8.84
N ASN A 324 6.53 -3.35 -9.74
CA ASN A 324 7.61 -2.40 -9.47
C ASN A 324 7.66 -1.33 -10.58
N SER A 325 8.69 -0.49 -10.58
CA SER A 325 8.81 0.60 -11.56
C SER A 325 8.91 0.16 -13.02
N LEU A 326 9.26 -1.11 -13.30
CA LEU A 326 9.32 -1.65 -14.65
C LEU A 326 7.93 -2.03 -15.19
N THR A 327 7.05 -2.50 -14.31
CA THR A 327 5.68 -2.91 -14.68
C THR A 327 4.67 -1.77 -14.56
N LEU A 328 4.88 -0.85 -13.62
CA LEU A 328 4.01 0.27 -13.34
C LEU A 328 4.86 1.54 -13.13
N PRO A 329 5.12 2.34 -14.19
CA PRO A 329 6.13 3.39 -14.18
C PRO A 329 6.01 4.45 -13.06
N ILE A 330 4.77 4.78 -12.64
CA ILE A 330 4.52 5.72 -11.53
C ILE A 330 5.22 5.31 -10.23
N LEU A 331 5.47 4.01 -10.03
CA LEU A 331 6.20 3.49 -8.87
C LEU A 331 7.66 3.93 -8.80
N SER A 332 8.27 4.32 -9.93
CA SER A 332 9.60 4.95 -9.95
C SER A 332 9.60 6.29 -9.21
N PHE A 333 8.54 7.07 -9.42
CA PHE A 333 8.30 8.34 -8.74
C PHE A 333 7.97 8.08 -7.28
N LEU A 334 6.97 7.24 -6.99
CA LEU A 334 6.56 7.01 -5.59
C LEU A 334 7.61 6.29 -4.73
N LYS A 335 8.61 5.64 -5.33
CA LYS A 335 9.60 4.77 -4.65
C LYS A 335 8.94 3.65 -3.85
N LEU A 336 7.87 3.07 -4.39
CA LEU A 336 7.13 1.96 -3.79
C LEU A 336 7.06 0.76 -4.73
N SER A 337 6.94 -0.44 -4.19
CA SER A 337 6.60 -1.63 -4.97
C SER A 337 5.68 -2.52 -4.18
N ALA A 338 5.07 -3.48 -4.86
CA ALA A 338 4.22 -4.46 -4.22
C ALA A 338 4.45 -5.85 -4.79
N ALA A 339 4.02 -6.86 -4.04
CA ALA A 339 4.03 -8.22 -4.50
C ALA A 339 2.81 -8.99 -3.99
N ARG A 340 2.42 -9.99 -4.77
CA ARG A 340 1.34 -10.92 -4.44
C ARG A 340 1.93 -12.33 -4.37
N GLY A 341 1.79 -12.94 -3.20
CA GLY A 341 2.19 -14.31 -2.97
C GLY A 341 1.01 -15.22 -2.74
N VAL A 342 1.01 -16.38 -3.39
CA VAL A 342 0.05 -17.45 -3.16
C VAL A 342 0.85 -18.71 -2.92
N LEU A 343 0.76 -19.26 -1.71
CA LEU A 343 1.33 -20.56 -1.36
C LEU A 343 0.21 -21.58 -1.26
N TYR A 344 0.39 -22.70 -1.95
CA TYR A 344 -0.50 -23.85 -1.81
C TYR A 344 -0.25 -24.57 -0.48
N LYS A 345 -1.06 -25.59 -0.21
CA LYS A 345 -0.95 -26.42 1.00
C LYS A 345 0.50 -26.84 1.27
N ASN A 346 0.98 -26.51 2.46
CA ASN A 346 2.35 -26.80 2.92
C ASN A 346 3.48 -26.21 2.05
N GLY A 347 3.17 -25.29 1.13
CA GLY A 347 4.14 -24.57 0.34
C GLY A 347 5.04 -23.70 1.22
N ILE A 348 6.32 -23.60 0.86
CA ILE A 348 7.30 -22.80 1.59
C ILE A 348 7.84 -21.72 0.65
N MET A 349 7.78 -20.46 1.07
CA MET A 349 8.62 -19.43 0.49
C MET A 349 9.99 -19.51 1.16
N ALA A 350 11.05 -19.65 0.35
CA ALA A 350 12.43 -19.79 0.80
C ALA A 350 12.76 -18.75 1.88
N PRO A 351 13.56 -19.09 2.91
CA PRO A 351 14.11 -18.10 3.81
C PRO A 351 14.84 -17.02 3.01
N HIS A 352 14.52 -15.76 3.24
CA HIS A 352 15.00 -14.64 2.44
C HIS A 352 15.09 -13.36 3.25
N TRP A 353 15.80 -12.35 2.74
CA TRP A 353 15.76 -11.00 3.28
C TRP A 353 15.56 -9.97 2.18
N TYR A 354 14.98 -8.81 2.53
CA TYR A 354 14.86 -7.67 1.63
C TYR A 354 16.13 -6.83 1.71
N LEU A 355 16.78 -6.60 0.56
CA LEU A 355 18.06 -5.88 0.47
C LEU A 355 17.91 -4.38 0.69
N ASN A 356 16.83 -3.78 0.17
CA ASN A 356 16.69 -2.34 -0.01
C ASN A 356 15.30 -1.80 0.36
N ALA A 357 14.48 -2.58 1.08
CA ALA A 357 13.13 -2.18 1.47
C ALA A 357 12.69 -2.84 2.78
N HIS A 358 11.78 -2.19 3.50
CA HIS A 358 10.90 -2.87 4.46
C HIS A 358 9.74 -3.50 3.67
N SER A 359 9.16 -4.56 4.20
CA SER A 359 7.98 -5.20 3.60
C SER A 359 6.84 -5.31 4.60
N VAL A 360 5.69 -4.75 4.26
CA VAL A 360 4.46 -4.82 5.05
C VAL A 360 3.52 -5.82 4.40
N ILE A 361 3.23 -6.90 5.11
CA ILE A 361 2.50 -8.04 4.59
C ILE A 361 1.10 -8.06 5.18
N TYR A 362 0.09 -8.03 4.32
CA TYR A 362 -1.31 -8.23 4.67
C TYR A 362 -1.78 -9.59 4.13
N VAL A 363 -2.26 -10.47 5.01
CA VAL A 363 -2.77 -11.79 4.60
C VAL A 363 -4.20 -11.66 4.12
N THR A 364 -4.44 -11.98 2.85
CA THR A 364 -5.75 -11.87 2.19
C THR A 364 -6.59 -13.13 2.31
N ARG A 365 -5.97 -14.30 2.49
CA ARG A 365 -6.69 -15.58 2.70
C ARG A 365 -5.79 -16.62 3.35
N GLY A 366 -6.39 -17.44 4.22
CA GLY A 366 -5.73 -18.60 4.83
C GLY A 366 -4.77 -18.23 5.95
N GLU A 367 -3.76 -19.08 6.18
CA GLU A 367 -2.78 -18.89 7.25
C GLU A 367 -1.39 -19.35 6.86
N SER A 368 -0.38 -18.66 7.40
CA SER A 368 1.02 -19.05 7.26
C SER A 368 1.74 -18.94 8.57
N ARG A 369 2.53 -19.96 8.92
CA ARG A 369 3.58 -19.79 9.92
C ARG A 369 4.67 -18.94 9.30
N MET A 370 5.09 -17.87 9.99
CA MET A 370 6.24 -17.07 9.59
C MET A 370 7.25 -17.02 10.74
N GLN A 371 8.52 -17.01 10.37
CA GLN A 371 9.60 -16.72 11.30
C GLN A 371 10.39 -15.53 10.78
N ILE A 372 10.69 -14.57 11.64
CA ILE A 372 11.46 -13.37 11.31
C ILE A 372 12.65 -13.29 12.25
N VAL A 373 13.85 -13.15 11.70
CA VAL A 373 15.13 -13.22 12.41
C VAL A 373 15.88 -11.90 12.23
N ASN A 374 16.35 -11.33 13.34
CA ASN A 374 17.12 -10.08 13.35
C ASN A 374 18.62 -10.30 13.11
N HIS A 375 19.39 -9.21 13.08
CA HIS A 375 20.85 -9.22 12.90
C HIS A 375 21.63 -9.98 14.00
N ARG A 376 21.00 -10.32 15.14
CA ARG A 376 21.61 -11.11 16.22
C ARG A 376 21.33 -12.60 16.09
N GLY A 377 20.65 -13.03 15.02
CA GLY A 377 20.21 -14.41 14.85
C GLY A 377 19.04 -14.82 15.75
N GLN A 378 18.37 -13.85 16.40
CA GLN A 378 17.23 -14.11 17.27
C GLN A 378 15.94 -14.07 16.44
N ALA A 379 15.09 -15.08 16.60
CA ALA A 379 13.74 -15.08 16.05
C ALA A 379 12.89 -14.06 16.82
N VAL A 380 12.73 -12.87 16.24
CA VAL A 380 11.88 -11.79 16.78
C VAL A 380 10.40 -12.01 16.49
N PHE A 381 10.08 -12.99 15.64
CA PHE A 381 8.73 -13.53 15.47
C PHE A 381 8.84 -15.00 15.09
N ASP A 382 8.02 -15.84 15.71
CA ASP A 382 7.75 -17.21 15.29
C ASP A 382 6.29 -17.53 15.65
N GLY A 383 5.41 -17.49 14.64
CA GLY A 383 3.99 -17.66 14.88
C GLY A 383 3.19 -17.77 13.60
N SER A 384 1.89 -18.01 13.74
CA SER A 384 0.94 -18.03 12.63
C SER A 384 0.39 -16.63 12.37
N VAL A 385 0.36 -16.23 11.11
CA VAL A 385 -0.30 -15.02 10.62
C VAL A 385 -1.51 -15.46 9.82
N ARG A 386 -2.69 -14.91 10.15
CA ARG A 386 -3.98 -15.29 9.58
C ARG A 386 -4.56 -14.18 8.72
N GLU A 387 -5.57 -14.54 7.93
CA GLU A 387 -6.37 -13.61 7.13
C GLU A 387 -6.78 -12.35 7.92
N GLY A 388 -6.60 -11.19 7.30
CA GLY A 388 -6.91 -9.90 7.89
C GLY A 388 -5.80 -9.30 8.75
N GLN A 389 -4.76 -10.05 9.10
CA GLN A 389 -3.65 -9.55 9.92
C GLN A 389 -2.53 -8.92 9.07
N VAL A 390 -1.82 -7.98 9.69
CA VAL A 390 -0.66 -7.31 9.11
C VAL A 390 0.61 -7.64 9.90
N ILE A 391 1.71 -7.91 9.20
CA ILE A 391 3.02 -8.06 9.81
C ILE A 391 4.08 -7.31 9.01
N VAL A 392 5.03 -6.69 9.70
CA VAL A 392 6.14 -5.96 9.08
C VAL A 392 7.41 -6.80 9.14
N VAL A 393 8.11 -6.92 8.01
CA VAL A 393 9.46 -7.48 7.91
C VAL A 393 10.41 -6.32 7.63
N PRO A 394 11.22 -5.90 8.61
CA PRO A 394 12.19 -4.84 8.39
C PRO A 394 13.25 -5.22 7.36
N GLN A 395 13.86 -4.21 6.71
CA GLN A 395 14.98 -4.41 5.80
C GLN A 395 16.09 -5.27 6.46
N ASN A 396 16.68 -6.18 5.68
CA ASN A 396 17.72 -7.13 6.11
C ASN A 396 17.33 -8.14 7.19
N PHE A 397 16.11 -8.12 7.73
CA PHE A 397 15.66 -9.22 8.59
C PHE A 397 15.35 -10.42 7.71
N ALA A 398 15.82 -11.60 8.15
CA ALA A 398 15.56 -12.83 7.42
C ALA A 398 14.15 -13.33 7.78
N ALA A 399 13.35 -13.67 6.78
CA ALA A 399 12.00 -14.17 6.93
C ALA A 399 11.80 -15.47 6.15
N VAL A 400 11.07 -16.42 6.73
CA VAL A 400 10.57 -17.62 6.05
C VAL A 400 9.06 -17.71 6.24
N LYS A 401 8.35 -18.24 5.24
CA LYS A 401 6.89 -18.38 5.26
C LYS A 401 6.54 -19.81 4.86
N GLN A 402 5.73 -20.47 5.67
CA GLN A 402 5.19 -21.79 5.40
C GLN A 402 3.67 -21.74 5.50
N ALA A 403 2.99 -22.04 4.42
CA ALA A 403 1.53 -22.10 4.39
C ALA A 403 0.99 -23.29 5.20
N GLY A 404 -0.17 -23.08 5.82
CA GLY A 404 -0.94 -24.14 6.47
C GLY A 404 -1.61 -25.08 5.47
N GLU A 405 -2.58 -25.85 5.97
CA GLU A 405 -3.31 -26.85 5.20
C GLU A 405 -4.25 -26.23 4.14
N GLN A 406 -4.74 -25.01 4.39
CA GLN A 406 -5.62 -24.27 3.48
C GLN A 406 -4.87 -23.41 2.47
N GLY A 407 -3.54 -23.44 2.48
CA GLY A 407 -2.72 -22.48 1.74
C GLY A 407 -2.67 -21.10 2.42
N CYS A 408 -1.93 -20.18 1.80
CA CYS A 408 -1.83 -18.80 2.27
C CYS A 408 -1.70 -17.84 1.08
N GLU A 409 -2.47 -16.78 1.14
CA GLU A 409 -2.45 -15.70 0.17
C GLU A 409 -2.17 -14.38 0.89
N TRP A 410 -1.21 -13.61 0.39
CA TRP A 410 -0.89 -12.30 0.93
C TRP A 410 -0.55 -11.29 -0.16
N VAL A 411 -0.71 -10.02 0.18
CA VAL A 411 -0.13 -8.88 -0.54
C VAL A 411 0.97 -8.27 0.33
N ALA A 412 2.09 -7.92 -0.26
CA ALA A 412 3.22 -7.28 0.39
C ALA A 412 3.44 -5.91 -0.25
N PHE A 413 3.54 -4.87 0.58
CA PHE A 413 3.88 -3.51 0.16
C PHE A 413 5.32 -3.23 0.59
N ASN A 414 6.14 -2.71 -0.31
CA ASN A 414 7.56 -2.49 -0.05
C ASN A 414 7.91 -1.01 -0.22
N THR A 415 8.72 -0.50 0.70
CA THR A 415 9.17 0.90 0.78
C THR A 415 10.31 1.23 -0.20
N ASN A 416 10.32 0.59 -1.38
CA ASN A 416 11.27 0.88 -2.46
C ASN A 416 10.65 0.58 -3.82
N GLY A 417 10.94 1.42 -4.82
CA GLY A 417 10.44 1.28 -6.21
C GLY A 417 10.82 -0.02 -6.90
N ASN A 418 11.96 -0.61 -6.49
CA ASN A 418 12.48 -1.89 -6.99
C ASN A 418 12.97 -2.73 -5.83
N ALA A 419 12.04 -3.18 -4.97
CA ALA A 419 12.40 -4.02 -3.83
C ALA A 419 13.03 -5.35 -4.29
N MET A 420 14.21 -5.65 -3.75
CA MET A 420 14.98 -6.84 -4.10
C MET A 420 15.03 -7.80 -2.93
N ILE A 421 14.89 -9.10 -3.24
CA ILE A 421 14.93 -10.19 -2.26
C ILE A 421 16.12 -11.09 -2.57
N ASN A 422 16.89 -11.42 -1.54
CA ASN A 422 17.88 -12.49 -1.60
C ASN A 422 17.40 -13.72 -0.84
N THR A 423 17.49 -14.89 -1.48
CA THR A 423 17.12 -16.17 -0.86
C THR A 423 18.34 -16.82 -0.19
N LEU A 424 18.12 -17.51 0.92
CA LEU A 424 19.14 -18.29 1.65
C LEU A 424 19.20 -19.76 1.19
N SER A 425 18.17 -20.24 0.51
CA SER A 425 18.13 -21.61 -0.04
C SER A 425 17.47 -21.62 -1.41
N GLY A 426 17.69 -22.71 -2.16
CA GLY A 426 17.26 -22.82 -3.55
C GLY A 426 18.36 -22.46 -4.56
N ARG A 427 18.05 -22.62 -5.84
CA ARG A 427 19.00 -22.48 -6.95
C ARG A 427 19.61 -21.08 -7.06
N THR A 428 18.87 -20.04 -6.69
CA THR A 428 19.27 -18.63 -6.75
C THR A 428 19.69 -18.07 -5.39
N SER A 429 20.12 -18.93 -4.48
CA SER A 429 20.41 -18.53 -3.11
C SER A 429 21.83 -18.06 -2.87
N ALA A 430 22.00 -17.29 -1.79
CA ALA A 430 23.29 -16.86 -1.30
C ALA A 430 24.22 -18.06 -1.01
N ILE A 431 23.68 -19.15 -0.45
CA ILE A 431 24.44 -20.38 -0.19
C ILE A 431 24.94 -21.01 -1.50
N THR A 432 24.12 -21.03 -2.55
CA THR A 432 24.54 -21.54 -3.86
C THR A 432 25.64 -20.66 -4.49
N GLY A 433 25.65 -19.36 -4.19
CA GLY A 433 26.68 -18.42 -4.62
C GLY A 433 28.05 -18.60 -3.95
N LEU A 434 28.12 -19.23 -2.77
CA LEU A 434 29.38 -19.42 -2.04
C LEU A 434 30.20 -20.61 -2.59
N PRO A 435 31.54 -20.56 -2.60
CA PRO A 435 32.38 -21.72 -2.89
C PRO A 435 32.10 -22.88 -1.91
N ALA A 436 32.12 -24.12 -2.39
CA ALA A 436 31.84 -25.29 -1.56
C ALA A 436 32.78 -25.40 -0.36
N ASP A 437 34.06 -25.06 -0.55
CA ASP A 437 35.04 -25.14 0.53
C ASP A 437 34.84 -24.02 1.58
N VAL A 438 34.29 -22.85 1.19
CA VAL A 438 33.90 -21.81 2.16
C VAL A 438 32.79 -22.32 3.06
N ILE A 439 31.78 -22.99 2.49
CA ILE A 439 30.68 -23.60 3.24
C ILE A 439 31.21 -24.73 4.13
N ALA A 440 32.04 -25.62 3.59
CA ALA A 440 32.62 -26.75 4.32
C ALA A 440 33.39 -26.28 5.55
N ASN A 441 34.27 -25.27 5.40
CA ASN A 441 35.02 -24.71 6.51
C ASN A 441 34.15 -23.88 7.48
N ALA A 442 33.22 -23.07 6.96
CA ALA A 442 32.37 -22.21 7.80
C ALA A 442 31.39 -23.00 8.67
N TYR A 443 30.85 -24.11 8.16
CA TYR A 443 29.89 -24.96 8.88
C TYR A 443 30.51 -26.24 9.45
N GLN A 444 31.82 -26.45 9.26
CA GLN A 444 32.54 -27.65 9.70
C GLN A 444 31.92 -28.96 9.17
N ILE A 445 31.59 -28.99 7.88
CA ILE A 445 31.00 -30.14 7.19
C ILE A 445 31.93 -30.63 6.07
N SER A 446 31.71 -31.85 5.60
CA SER A 446 32.44 -32.38 4.44
C SER A 446 32.14 -31.56 3.17
N ARG A 447 33.05 -31.64 2.20
CA ARG A 447 32.86 -30.97 0.91
C ARG A 447 31.65 -31.53 0.17
N GLU A 448 31.40 -32.83 0.29
CA GLU A 448 30.23 -33.51 -0.28
C GLU A 448 28.93 -32.97 0.33
N GLU A 449 28.88 -32.78 1.65
CA GLU A 449 27.73 -32.17 2.33
C GLU A 449 27.52 -30.72 1.94
N ALA A 450 28.58 -29.94 1.78
CA ALA A 450 28.50 -28.57 1.29
C ALA A 450 27.91 -28.51 -0.13
N VAL A 451 28.35 -29.38 -1.04
CA VAL A 451 27.79 -29.50 -2.39
C VAL A 451 26.32 -29.96 -2.34
N ARG A 452 25.98 -30.89 -1.44
CA ARG A 452 24.60 -31.33 -1.21
C ARG A 452 23.73 -30.18 -0.70
N LEU A 453 24.21 -29.35 0.21
CA LEU A 453 23.47 -28.20 0.73
C LEU A 453 23.08 -27.23 -0.40
N LYS A 454 24.04 -26.93 -1.29
CA LYS A 454 23.83 -26.06 -2.47
C LYS A 454 22.85 -26.64 -3.49
N SER A 455 22.80 -27.96 -3.64
CA SER A 455 22.03 -28.64 -4.71
C SER A 455 20.75 -29.34 -4.23
N SER A 456 20.50 -29.36 -2.92
CA SER A 456 19.37 -30.08 -2.30
C SER A 456 17.98 -29.59 -2.73
N ARG A 457 17.89 -28.33 -3.16
CA ARG A 457 16.67 -27.68 -3.68
C ARG A 457 16.96 -27.08 -5.05
N GLN A 458 16.29 -27.61 -6.07
CA GLN A 458 16.41 -27.15 -7.46
C GLN A 458 15.47 -25.99 -7.76
N GLU A 459 14.45 -25.80 -6.91
CA GLU A 459 13.54 -24.66 -6.98
C GLU A 459 14.25 -23.35 -6.58
N THR A 460 13.72 -22.21 -7.02
CA THR A 460 14.33 -20.88 -6.79
C THR A 460 13.87 -20.24 -5.49
N MET A 461 12.57 -19.90 -5.40
CA MET A 461 12.00 -19.12 -4.28
C MET A 461 10.80 -19.82 -3.62
N ILE A 462 10.01 -20.58 -4.37
CA ILE A 462 8.81 -21.26 -3.87
C ILE A 462 9.01 -22.78 -3.93
N PHE A 463 8.92 -23.43 -2.78
CA PHE A 463 9.26 -24.83 -2.59
C PHE A 463 8.04 -25.68 -2.26
N GLY A 464 8.01 -26.88 -2.86
CA GLY A 464 7.03 -27.89 -2.47
C GLY A 464 7.24 -28.31 -1.02
N GLY A 465 6.14 -28.38 -0.26
CA GLY A 465 6.13 -29.00 1.06
C GLY A 465 6.47 -30.49 0.94
N ARG A 466 7.39 -30.96 1.78
CA ARG A 466 7.62 -32.41 1.91
C ARG A 466 6.50 -33.04 2.72
N SER A 467 5.93 -34.14 2.25
CA SER A 467 4.95 -34.91 3.02
C SER A 467 5.62 -35.45 4.30
N ARG A 468 4.81 -35.70 5.34
CA ARG A 468 5.29 -36.22 6.63
C ARG A 468 6.06 -37.56 6.47
N SER A 469 5.79 -38.33 5.41
CA SER A 469 6.51 -39.58 5.09
C SER A 469 7.94 -39.36 4.59
N GLU A 470 8.27 -38.21 4.02
CA GLU A 470 9.63 -37.91 3.54
C GLU A 470 10.55 -37.34 4.61
N ARG A 471 10.00 -36.70 5.67
CA ARG A 471 10.81 -36.23 6.81
C ARG A 471 11.44 -37.38 7.59
N GLY A 472 10.74 -38.52 7.68
CA GLY A 472 11.26 -39.73 8.34
C GLY A 472 12.45 -40.37 7.62
N ARG A 473 12.48 -40.31 6.28
CA ARG A 473 13.59 -40.85 5.46
C ARG A 473 14.84 -39.98 5.44
N ALA A 474 14.70 -38.67 5.66
CA ALA A 474 15.86 -37.76 5.69
C ALA A 474 16.59 -37.75 7.04
N ALA A 475 15.94 -38.17 8.12
CA ALA A 475 16.57 -38.32 9.44
C ALA A 475 17.22 -39.71 9.65
N SER A 476 17.05 -40.63 8.69
CA SER A 476 17.54 -42.01 8.73
C SER A 476 18.52 -42.36 7.60
N ALA A 477 19.05 -41.35 6.90
CA ALA A 477 19.99 -41.49 5.80
C ALA A 477 21.20 -40.56 5.94
#